data_AF-A0A820TRT1-F1
#
_entry.id   AF-A0A820TRT1-F1
#
_cell.length_a   1.000
_cell.length_b   1.000
_cell.length_c   1.000
_cell.angle_alpha   90.00
_cell.angle_beta   90.00
_cell.angle_gamma   90.00
#
_symmetry.space_group_name_H-M   'P 1'
#
loop_
_entity.id
_entity.type
_entity.pdbx_description
1 polymer ?
#
loop_
_entity_poly.entity_id
_entity_poly.type
_entity_poly.pdbx_seq_one_letter_code
_entity_poly.pdbx_strand_id
1 'polypeptide(L)'
;MSLHDFFLINLGLPQLSLYYIPLCRFRTFIINFVQTISPWLLVFIAFDRVIRARLPHRTKQICRKKNIVIVLLVTISCAVAFNSHVLQPSFATAFPFNRIICGPLRTNLTDYGIFYYFTWSALQIWINILVPALLMIACLIAVYRKVRNVALVRRNQQLQKQMLLLMLSKVILFLICTLPYGIYRMFSIYSSFQQNTTEYFTFLIVTAILTIFLNANFSLAFYIHCLTSTLFRQTFFSTIKNCIRRRRRRRRQATVQPVVYTIASIRQFT
;
A
#
# COMPACT_ATOMS: atom_id res chain seq x y z
N MET A 1 -3.55 -1.44 -18.78
CA MET A 1 -2.26 -1.38 -19.49
C MET A 1 -1.50 -0.17 -18.99
N SER A 2 -0.25 -0.29 -18.60
CA SER A 2 0.52 0.87 -18.13
C SER A 2 1.25 1.56 -19.28
N LEU A 3 1.60 2.84 -19.11
CA LEU A 3 2.40 3.62 -20.07
C LEU A 3 3.71 2.92 -20.46
N HIS A 4 4.33 2.22 -19.51
CA HIS A 4 5.54 1.42 -19.77
C HIS A 4 5.30 0.26 -20.74
N ASP A 5 4.14 -0.42 -20.64
CA ASP A 5 3.79 -1.50 -21.56
C ASP A 5 3.55 -0.95 -22.97
N PHE A 6 2.97 0.25 -23.07
CA PHE A 6 2.77 0.93 -24.36
C PHE A 6 4.11 1.26 -25.05
N PHE A 7 5.10 1.78 -24.32
CA PHE A 7 6.42 2.08 -24.89
C PHE A 7 7.18 0.82 -25.30
N LEU A 8 7.15 -0.24 -24.49
CA LEU A 8 7.84 -1.49 -24.82
C LEU A 8 7.26 -2.19 -26.05
N ILE A 9 5.93 -2.17 -26.21
CA ILE A 9 5.27 -2.81 -27.35
C ILE A 9 5.58 -2.06 -28.66
N ASN A 10 5.71 -0.74 -28.64
CA ASN A 10 5.95 0.06 -29.85
C ASN A 10 7.41 0.03 -30.34
N LEU A 11 8.37 -0.41 -29.52
CA LEU A 11 9.79 -0.44 -29.90
C LEU A 11 10.19 -1.68 -30.72
N GLY A 12 9.30 -2.65 -30.92
CA GLY A 12 9.48 -3.73 -31.90
C GLY A 12 10.68 -4.65 -31.68
N LEU A 13 11.23 -4.75 -30.46
CA LEU A 13 12.41 -5.57 -30.16
C LEU A 13 12.01 -7.02 -29.77
N PRO A 14 12.19 -8.03 -30.65
CA PRO A 14 11.71 -9.39 -30.42
C PRO A 14 12.43 -10.13 -29.29
N GLN A 15 13.71 -9.79 -29.02
CA GLN A 15 14.49 -10.40 -27.94
C GLN A 15 13.98 -10.03 -26.54
N LEU A 16 13.19 -8.96 -26.38
CA LEU A 16 12.61 -8.60 -25.09
C LEU A 16 11.41 -9.48 -24.70
N SER A 17 10.86 -10.27 -25.62
CA SER A 17 9.66 -11.08 -25.38
C SER A 17 9.84 -12.12 -24.26
N LEU A 18 11.01 -12.76 -24.19
CA LEU A 18 11.30 -13.85 -23.24
C LEU A 18 11.40 -13.35 -21.78
N TYR A 19 11.86 -12.12 -21.59
CA TYR A 19 11.93 -11.47 -20.27
C TYR A 19 10.63 -10.75 -19.89
N TYR A 20 9.83 -10.33 -20.87
CA TYR A 20 8.61 -9.56 -20.63
C TYR A 20 7.54 -10.36 -19.87
N ILE A 21 7.34 -11.64 -20.22
CA ILE A 21 6.31 -12.51 -19.61
C ILE A 21 6.49 -12.66 -18.08
N PRO A 22 7.66 -13.12 -17.57
CA PRO A 22 7.85 -13.26 -16.13
C PRO A 22 7.78 -11.91 -15.41
N LEU A 23 8.29 -10.83 -16.03
CA LEU A 23 8.22 -9.48 -15.47
C LEU A 23 6.77 -8.99 -15.35
N CYS A 24 5.94 -9.23 -16.37
CA CYS A 24 4.50 -8.91 -16.36
C CYS A 24 3.77 -9.66 -15.23
N ARG A 25 4.00 -10.98 -15.09
CA ARG A 25 3.42 -11.79 -14.02
C ARG A 25 3.84 -11.28 -12.65
N PHE A 26 5.15 -11.13 -12.43
CA PHE A 26 5.70 -10.67 -11.16
C PHE A 26 5.18 -9.28 -10.78
N ARG A 27 5.19 -8.34 -11.74
CA ARG A 27 4.65 -7.00 -11.53
C ARG A 27 3.18 -7.04 -11.13
N THR A 28 2.36 -7.81 -11.84
CA THR A 28 0.92 -7.91 -11.56
C THR A 28 0.68 -8.56 -10.20
N PHE A 29 1.46 -9.59 -9.87
CA PHE A 29 1.45 -10.24 -8.57
C PHE A 29 1.76 -9.23 -7.46
N ILE A 30 2.84 -8.45 -7.57
CA ILE A 30 3.22 -7.45 -6.56
C ILE A 30 2.13 -6.38 -6.40
N ILE A 31 1.54 -5.90 -7.49
CA ILE A 31 0.45 -4.92 -7.43
C ILE A 31 -0.74 -5.51 -6.65
N ASN A 32 -1.21 -6.71 -7.02
CA ASN A 32 -2.34 -7.36 -6.34
C ASN A 32 -2.02 -7.69 -4.87
N PHE A 33 -0.79 -8.12 -4.59
CA PHE A 33 -0.30 -8.40 -3.24
C PHE A 33 -0.32 -7.14 -2.36
N VAL A 34 0.23 -6.02 -2.84
CA VAL A 34 0.25 -4.74 -2.10
C VAL A 34 -1.16 -4.20 -1.91
N GLN A 35 -2.01 -4.27 -2.95
CA GLN A 35 -3.43 -3.90 -2.87
C GLN A 35 -4.20 -4.74 -1.87
N THR A 36 -3.84 -6.01 -1.69
CA THR A 36 -4.42 -6.89 -0.67
C THR A 36 -3.93 -6.48 0.71
N ILE A 37 -2.61 -6.42 0.94
CA ILE A 37 -2.07 -6.18 2.30
C ILE A 37 -2.46 -4.81 2.87
N SER A 38 -2.43 -3.77 2.05
CA SER A 38 -2.62 -2.38 2.51
C SER A 38 -3.91 -2.16 3.33
N PRO A 39 -5.12 -2.51 2.85
CA PRO A 39 -6.35 -2.36 3.64
C PRO A 39 -6.37 -3.22 4.89
N TRP A 40 -5.82 -4.45 4.85
CA TRP A 40 -5.75 -5.32 6.05
C TRP A 40 -4.83 -4.74 7.12
N LEU A 41 -3.73 -4.08 6.75
CA LEU A 41 -2.91 -3.32 7.71
C LEU A 41 -3.70 -2.19 8.38
N LEU A 42 -4.58 -1.50 7.65
CA LEU A 42 -5.45 -0.46 8.22
C LEU A 42 -6.45 -1.06 9.20
N VAL A 43 -7.03 -2.21 8.87
CA VAL A 43 -7.92 -2.98 9.76
C VAL A 43 -7.18 -3.37 11.05
N PHE A 44 -5.95 -3.87 10.99
CA PHE A 44 -5.18 -4.20 12.19
C PHE A 44 -4.84 -2.98 13.04
N ILE A 45 -4.52 -1.83 12.41
CA ILE A 45 -4.34 -0.58 13.13
C ILE A 45 -5.64 -0.18 13.85
N ALA A 46 -6.79 -0.34 13.19
CA ALA A 46 -8.09 -0.06 13.80
C ALA A 46 -8.38 -0.99 14.98
N PHE A 47 -8.09 -2.29 14.86
CA PHE A 47 -8.20 -3.25 15.96
C PHE A 47 -7.27 -2.92 17.13
N ASP A 48 -6.00 -2.56 16.88
CA ASP A 48 -5.09 -2.08 17.94
C ASP A 48 -5.70 -0.90 18.70
N ARG A 49 -6.37 0.02 17.99
CA ARG A 49 -7.03 1.17 18.63
C ARG A 49 -8.24 0.75 19.47
N VAL A 50 -9.06 -0.18 18.98
CA VAL A 50 -10.20 -0.72 19.73
C VAL A 50 -9.71 -1.43 21.01
N ILE A 51 -8.66 -2.26 20.90
CA ILE A 51 -8.09 -2.99 22.04
C ILE A 51 -7.56 -2.01 23.09
N ARG A 52 -6.82 -0.98 22.68
CA ARG A 52 -6.31 0.06 23.58
C ARG A 52 -7.43 0.86 24.26
N ALA A 53 -8.50 1.15 23.53
CA ALA A 53 -9.64 1.91 24.05
C ALA A 53 -10.47 1.08 25.05
N ARG A 54 -10.62 -0.23 24.81
CA ARG A 54 -11.47 -1.11 25.65
C ARG A 54 -10.71 -1.76 26.80
N LEU A 55 -9.44 -2.13 26.61
CA LEU A 55 -8.65 -2.96 27.52
C LEU A 55 -7.26 -2.36 27.81
N PRO A 56 -7.18 -1.18 28.46
CA PRO A 56 -5.90 -0.50 28.69
C PRO A 56 -4.91 -1.36 29.49
N HIS A 57 -5.40 -2.15 30.46
CA HIS A 57 -4.54 -3.00 31.29
C HIS A 57 -3.97 -4.21 30.52
N ARG A 58 -4.78 -4.85 29.66
CA ARG A 58 -4.36 -6.02 28.86
C ARG A 58 -3.64 -5.67 27.57
N THR A 59 -3.62 -4.40 27.16
CA THR A 59 -2.93 -3.94 25.94
C THR A 59 -1.48 -4.40 25.89
N LYS A 60 -0.76 -4.38 27.02
CA LYS A 60 0.66 -4.81 27.10
C LYS A 60 0.86 -6.30 26.82
N GLN A 61 -0.16 -7.12 27.02
CA GLN A 61 -0.12 -8.56 26.76
C GLN A 61 -0.56 -8.90 25.32
N ILE A 62 -1.64 -8.26 24.85
CA ILE A 62 -2.20 -8.54 23.52
C ILE A 62 -1.35 -7.91 22.41
N CYS A 63 -1.03 -6.61 22.52
CA CYS A 63 -0.26 -5.87 21.52
C CYS A 63 1.27 -6.02 21.72
N ARG A 64 1.74 -7.20 22.12
CA ARG A 64 3.17 -7.50 22.21
C ARG A 64 3.79 -7.51 20.82
N LYS A 65 5.05 -7.07 20.73
CA LYS A 65 5.82 -7.06 19.47
C LYS A 65 5.80 -8.43 18.78
N LYS A 66 5.98 -9.52 19.54
CA LYS A 66 5.95 -10.90 19.03
C LYS A 66 4.61 -11.22 18.35
N ASN A 67 3.50 -10.91 19.00
CA ASN A 67 2.16 -11.16 18.46
C ASN A 67 1.89 -10.36 17.18
N ILE A 68 2.31 -9.08 17.15
CA ILE A 68 2.15 -8.24 15.95
C ILE A 68 2.95 -8.82 14.78
N VAL A 69 4.18 -9.27 15.01
CA VAL A 69 4.99 -9.91 13.97
C VAL A 69 4.32 -11.19 13.46
N ILE A 70 3.78 -12.02 14.34
CA ILE A 70 3.04 -13.24 13.94
C ILE A 70 1.84 -12.89 13.06
N VAL A 71 1.00 -11.93 13.47
CA VAL A 71 -0.17 -11.49 12.69
C VAL A 71 0.25 -10.95 11.31
N LEU A 72 1.33 -10.18 11.25
CA LEU A 72 1.87 -9.66 10.00
C LEU A 72 2.36 -10.78 9.08
N LEU A 73 3.13 -11.75 9.61
CA LEU A 73 3.62 -12.88 8.84
C LEU A 73 2.46 -13.72 8.29
N VAL A 74 1.47 -14.04 9.12
CA VAL A 74 0.27 -14.77 8.69
C VAL A 74 -0.46 -14.01 7.58
N THR A 75 -0.65 -12.70 7.73
CA THR A 75 -1.31 -11.87 6.71
C THR A 75 -0.53 -11.85 5.40
N ILE A 76 0.80 -11.70 5.46
CA ILE A 76 1.67 -11.73 4.29
C ILE A 76 1.56 -13.09 3.59
N SER A 77 1.66 -14.19 4.33
CA SER A 77 1.53 -15.55 3.78
C SER A 77 0.17 -15.77 3.13
N CYS A 78 -0.93 -15.36 3.77
CA CYS A 78 -2.27 -15.42 3.19
C CYS A 78 -2.38 -14.58 1.91
N ALA A 79 -1.81 -13.36 1.90
CA ALA A 79 -1.83 -12.50 0.72
C ALA A 79 -0.99 -13.07 -0.44
N VAL A 80 0.16 -13.69 -0.16
CA VAL A 80 0.96 -14.40 -1.17
C VAL A 80 0.15 -15.56 -1.75
N ALA A 81 -0.41 -16.42 -0.90
CA ALA A 81 -1.20 -17.56 -1.32
C ALA A 81 -2.40 -17.14 -2.18
N PHE A 82 -3.16 -16.14 -1.72
CA PHE A 82 -4.34 -15.60 -2.41
C PHE A 82 -4.01 -15.07 -3.81
N ASN A 83 -2.88 -14.38 -3.96
CA ASN A 83 -2.49 -13.76 -5.24
C ASN A 83 -1.61 -14.65 -6.13
N SER A 84 -1.22 -15.84 -5.67
CA SER A 84 -0.27 -16.73 -6.37
C SER A 84 -0.74 -17.20 -7.75
N HIS A 85 -2.06 -17.29 -7.98
CA HIS A 85 -2.63 -17.69 -9.27
C HIS A 85 -2.16 -16.81 -10.45
N VAL A 86 -1.81 -15.54 -10.21
CA VAL A 86 -1.28 -14.61 -11.23
C VAL A 86 0.08 -15.07 -11.79
N LEU A 87 0.82 -15.88 -11.04
CA LEU A 87 2.12 -16.41 -11.47
C LEU A 87 1.99 -17.64 -12.39
N GLN A 88 0.77 -18.16 -12.58
CA GLN A 88 0.54 -19.34 -13.42
C GLN A 88 0.81 -19.05 -14.91
N PRO A 89 1.19 -20.09 -15.69
CA PRO A 89 1.43 -19.97 -17.12
C PRO A 89 0.25 -19.43 -17.95
N SER A 90 -0.98 -19.61 -17.47
CA SER A 90 -2.23 -19.12 -18.07
C SER A 90 -2.37 -17.60 -18.05
N PHE A 91 -1.53 -16.89 -17.28
CA PHE A 91 -1.46 -15.44 -17.25
C PHE A 91 -0.28 -14.95 -18.11
N ALA A 92 -0.47 -13.86 -18.87
CA ALA A 92 0.54 -13.25 -19.76
C ALA A 92 0.96 -14.13 -20.96
N THR A 93 0.04 -14.32 -21.90
CA THR A 93 0.25 -15.10 -23.12
C THR A 93 0.40 -14.19 -24.35
N ALA A 94 1.23 -14.60 -25.32
CA ALA A 94 1.34 -13.93 -26.62
C ALA A 94 0.07 -14.16 -27.46
N PHE A 95 -0.44 -13.10 -28.09
CA PHE A 95 -1.54 -13.22 -29.06
C PHE A 95 -1.00 -13.56 -30.46
N PRO A 96 -1.82 -14.18 -31.34
CA PRO A 96 -1.41 -14.60 -32.70
C PRO A 96 -0.92 -13.45 -33.61
N PHE A 97 -1.14 -12.18 -33.24
CA PHE A 97 -0.71 -11.01 -34.01
C PHE A 97 0.62 -10.41 -33.54
N ASN A 98 1.55 -11.19 -32.98
CA ASN A 98 2.84 -10.71 -32.43
C ASN A 98 2.73 -9.61 -31.36
N ARG A 99 1.55 -9.42 -30.74
CA ARG A 99 1.37 -8.47 -29.63
C ARG A 99 1.29 -9.25 -28.32
N ILE A 100 2.19 -8.92 -27.40
CA ILE A 100 2.17 -9.49 -26.05
C ILE A 100 1.34 -8.55 -25.17
N ILE A 101 0.28 -9.08 -24.58
CA ILE A 101 -0.57 -8.33 -23.65
C ILE A 101 -0.39 -8.93 -22.26
N CYS A 102 -0.16 -8.08 -21.28
CA CYS A 102 -0.11 -8.48 -19.88
C CYS A 102 -1.53 -8.70 -19.34
N GLY A 103 -2.01 -9.95 -19.35
CA GLY A 103 -3.36 -10.34 -18.91
C GLY A 103 -3.65 -11.83 -19.11
N PRO A 104 -4.83 -12.32 -18.69
CA PRO A 104 -5.24 -13.69 -18.97
C PRO A 104 -5.47 -13.90 -20.48
N LEU A 105 -5.26 -15.13 -20.95
CA LEU A 105 -5.51 -15.48 -22.35
C LEU A 105 -7.00 -15.29 -22.69
N ARG A 106 -7.28 -14.53 -23.76
CA ARG A 106 -8.66 -14.20 -24.19
C ARG A 106 -9.19 -15.14 -25.28
N THR A 107 -8.33 -15.93 -25.92
CA THR A 107 -8.74 -16.84 -27.00
C THR A 107 -9.46 -18.04 -26.40
N ASN A 108 -10.70 -18.29 -26.86
CA ASN A 108 -11.59 -19.38 -26.45
C ASN A 108 -11.79 -19.48 -24.94
N LEU A 109 -12.34 -18.45 -24.29
CA LEU A 109 -12.95 -18.47 -22.94
C LEU A 109 -12.47 -19.64 -22.07
N THR A 110 -11.16 -19.73 -21.87
CA THR A 110 -10.61 -20.80 -21.04
C THR A 110 -11.17 -20.61 -19.64
N ASP A 111 -11.36 -21.69 -18.88
CA ASP A 111 -11.92 -21.62 -17.52
C ASP A 111 -11.22 -20.56 -16.66
N TYR A 112 -9.92 -20.35 -16.89
CA TYR A 112 -9.12 -19.34 -16.22
C TYR A 112 -9.51 -17.89 -16.58
N GLY A 113 -9.87 -17.60 -17.83
CA GLY A 113 -10.33 -16.26 -18.24
C GLY A 113 -11.62 -15.86 -17.54
N ILE A 114 -12.59 -16.78 -17.49
CA ILE A 114 -13.86 -16.59 -16.76
C ILE A 114 -13.57 -16.37 -15.27
N PHE A 115 -12.74 -17.24 -14.68
CA PHE A 115 -12.32 -17.10 -13.30
C PHE A 115 -11.66 -15.73 -13.03
N TYR A 116 -10.70 -15.31 -13.85
CA TYR A 116 -9.92 -14.10 -13.61
C TYR A 116 -10.76 -12.82 -13.79
N TYR A 117 -11.60 -12.76 -14.82
CA TYR A 117 -12.40 -11.58 -15.07
C TYR A 117 -13.56 -11.50 -14.09
N PHE A 118 -14.33 -12.58 -13.90
CA PHE A 118 -15.56 -12.55 -13.13
C PHE A 118 -15.31 -12.86 -11.65
N THR A 119 -14.94 -14.10 -11.33
CA THR A 119 -14.83 -14.59 -9.96
C THR A 119 -13.77 -13.84 -9.17
N TRP A 120 -12.58 -13.65 -9.75
CA TRP A 120 -11.47 -12.99 -9.09
C TRP A 120 -11.72 -11.49 -8.88
N SER A 121 -12.29 -10.78 -9.85
CA SER A 121 -12.62 -9.35 -9.68
C SER A 121 -13.67 -9.16 -8.57
N ALA A 122 -14.69 -10.02 -8.52
CA ALA A 122 -15.67 -10.01 -7.44
C ALA A 122 -15.01 -10.28 -6.08
N LEU A 123 -14.16 -11.32 -5.97
CA LEU A 123 -13.42 -11.62 -4.75
C LEU A 123 -12.52 -10.46 -4.30
N GLN A 124 -11.85 -9.78 -5.22
CA GLN A 124 -11.03 -8.62 -4.89
C GLN A 124 -11.87 -7.49 -4.30
N ILE A 125 -13.09 -7.23 -4.79
CA ILE A 125 -13.96 -6.19 -4.23
C ILE A 125 -14.40 -6.57 -2.82
N TRP A 126 -14.80 -7.82 -2.61
CA TRP A 126 -15.19 -8.28 -1.29
C TRP A 126 -14.03 -8.23 -0.30
N ILE A 127 -12.91 -8.86 -0.63
CA ILE A 127 -11.78 -9.06 0.29
C ILE A 127 -10.93 -7.81 0.47
N ASN A 128 -10.73 -7.01 -0.59
CA ASN A 128 -9.84 -5.85 -0.53
C ASN A 128 -10.58 -4.54 -0.31
N ILE A 129 -11.90 -4.45 -0.55
CA ILE A 129 -12.65 -3.19 -0.40
C ILE A 129 -13.73 -3.31 0.68
N LEU A 130 -14.75 -4.14 0.46
CA LEU A 130 -15.96 -4.17 1.30
C LEU A 130 -15.67 -4.66 2.72
N VAL A 131 -15.05 -5.84 2.87
CA VAL A 131 -14.77 -6.42 4.18
C VAL A 131 -13.86 -5.50 5.01
N PRO A 132 -12.71 -5.00 4.50
CA PRO A 132 -11.88 -4.07 5.25
C PRO A 132 -12.60 -2.77 5.61
N ALA A 133 -13.40 -2.20 4.69
CA ALA A 133 -14.16 -0.98 4.96
C ALA A 133 -15.16 -1.19 6.12
N LEU A 134 -15.94 -2.28 6.08
CA LEU A 134 -16.92 -2.60 7.11
C LEU A 134 -16.23 -2.83 8.48
N LEU A 135 -15.12 -3.56 8.51
CA LEU A 135 -14.35 -3.78 9.74
C LEU A 135 -13.77 -2.47 10.28
N MET A 136 -13.24 -1.60 9.42
CA MET A 136 -12.74 -0.29 9.84
C MET A 136 -13.86 0.60 10.38
N ILE A 137 -15.02 0.64 9.73
CA ILE A 137 -16.20 1.40 10.18
C ILE A 137 -16.70 0.86 11.53
N ALA A 138 -16.81 -0.46 11.68
CA ALA A 138 -17.20 -1.09 12.94
C ALA A 138 -16.22 -0.75 14.08
N CYS A 139 -14.91 -0.80 13.81
CA CYS A 139 -13.88 -0.39 14.76
C CYS A 139 -14.00 1.11 15.11
N LEU A 140 -14.24 1.97 14.11
CA LEU A 140 -14.41 3.40 14.32
C LEU A 140 -15.61 3.70 15.23
N ILE A 141 -16.75 3.05 14.98
CA ILE A 141 -17.96 3.16 15.81
C ILE A 141 -17.67 2.67 17.24
N ALA A 142 -16.96 1.54 17.38
CA ALA A 142 -16.59 1.00 18.68
C ALA A 142 -15.68 1.95 19.49
N VAL A 143 -14.70 2.58 18.85
CA VAL A 143 -13.83 3.60 19.48
C VAL A 143 -14.65 4.84 19.83
N TYR A 144 -15.47 5.34 18.90
CA TYR A 144 -16.29 6.53 19.11
C TYR A 144 -17.24 6.39 20.31
N ARG A 145 -17.98 5.27 20.40
CA ARG A 145 -18.87 4.99 21.54
C ARG A 145 -18.11 5.00 22.87
N LYS A 146 -16.91 4.41 22.89
CA LYS A 146 -16.08 4.39 24.11
C LYS A 146 -15.55 5.78 24.48
N VAL A 147 -15.06 6.56 23.51
CA VAL A 147 -14.58 7.92 23.74
C VAL A 147 -15.70 8.82 24.24
N ARG A 148 -16.91 8.69 23.69
CA ARG A 148 -18.10 9.43 24.15
C ARG A 148 -18.41 9.13 25.62
N ASN A 149 -18.37 7.86 26.04
CA ASN A 149 -18.65 7.47 27.42
C ASN A 149 -17.56 7.93 28.41
N VAL A 150 -16.29 7.99 27.97
CA VAL A 150 -15.15 8.40 28.80
C VAL A 150 -14.94 9.93 28.78
N ALA A 151 -15.59 10.66 27.87
CA ALA A 151 -15.47 12.11 27.75
C ALA A 151 -15.89 12.89 29.01
N LEU A 152 -16.49 12.25 30.01
CA LEU A 152 -16.70 12.86 31.32
C LEU A 152 -15.37 13.13 32.07
N VAL A 153 -14.25 12.53 31.66
CA VAL A 153 -12.91 12.72 32.27
C VAL A 153 -11.98 13.51 31.32
N ARG A 154 -11.79 14.82 31.60
CA ARG A 154 -11.25 15.84 30.66
C ARG A 154 -9.83 15.61 30.12
N ARG A 155 -8.91 14.95 30.85
CA ARG A 155 -7.45 15.08 30.56
C ARG A 155 -6.94 14.30 29.33
N ASN A 156 -7.64 13.26 28.86
CA ASN A 156 -7.17 12.40 27.75
C ASN A 156 -7.94 12.58 26.43
N GLN A 157 -8.82 13.58 26.32
CA GLN A 157 -9.70 13.71 25.15
C GLN A 157 -8.97 14.12 23.87
N GLN A 158 -7.98 15.02 23.95
CA GLN A 158 -7.31 15.57 22.77
C GLN A 158 -6.59 14.47 21.96
N LEU A 159 -5.85 13.59 22.64
CA LEU A 159 -5.14 12.48 22.01
C LEU A 159 -6.11 11.50 21.34
N GLN A 160 -7.24 11.17 22.01
CA GLN A 160 -8.26 10.27 21.46
C GLN A 160 -8.96 10.89 20.25
N LYS A 161 -9.29 12.19 20.28
CA LYS A 161 -9.87 12.91 19.15
C LYS A 161 -8.94 12.91 17.94
N GLN A 162 -7.64 13.16 18.14
CA GLN A 162 -6.64 13.11 17.06
C GLN A 162 -6.55 11.70 16.44
N MET A 163 -6.57 10.65 17.28
CA MET A 163 -6.54 9.27 16.80
C MET A 163 -7.81 8.90 16.02
N LEU A 164 -8.98 9.33 16.50
CA LEU A 164 -10.25 9.11 15.82
C LEU A 164 -10.28 9.82 14.46
N LEU A 165 -9.84 11.09 14.43
CA LEU A 165 -9.76 11.88 13.20
C LEU A 165 -8.81 11.23 12.19
N LEU A 166 -7.65 10.74 12.64
CA LEU A 166 -6.71 10.00 11.78
C LEU A 166 -7.36 8.74 11.17
N MET A 167 -8.08 7.95 11.98
CA MET A 167 -8.75 6.74 11.48
C MET A 167 -9.87 7.09 10.50
N LEU A 168 -10.69 8.09 10.81
CA LEU A 168 -11.76 8.56 9.94
C LEU A 168 -11.22 9.05 8.60
N SER A 169 -10.19 9.91 8.61
CA SER A 169 -9.56 10.40 7.38
C SER A 169 -9.05 9.27 6.49
N LYS A 170 -8.50 8.20 7.07
CA LYS A 170 -8.06 7.04 6.31
C LYS A 170 -9.19 6.23 5.70
N VAL A 171 -10.29 6.02 6.44
CA VAL A 171 -11.46 5.30 5.90
C VAL A 171 -12.07 6.08 4.74
N ILE A 172 -12.19 7.40 4.88
CA ILE A 172 -12.69 8.28 3.82
C ILE A 172 -11.77 8.25 2.60
N LEU A 173 -10.46 8.44 2.78
CA LEU A 173 -9.49 8.37 1.69
C LEU A 173 -9.55 7.02 0.97
N PHE A 174 -9.58 5.93 1.74
CA PHE A 174 -9.68 4.58 1.22
C PHE A 174 -10.92 4.41 0.34
N LEU A 175 -12.11 4.74 0.86
CA LEU A 175 -13.37 4.61 0.10
C LEU A 175 -13.38 5.47 -1.17
N ILE A 176 -12.95 6.74 -1.08
CA ILE A 176 -12.93 7.66 -2.22
C ILE A 176 -11.98 7.17 -3.31
N CYS A 177 -10.80 6.67 -2.94
CA CYS A 177 -9.78 6.27 -3.91
C CYS A 177 -9.96 4.84 -4.46
N THR A 178 -10.47 3.89 -3.67
CA THR A 178 -10.53 2.48 -4.07
C THR A 178 -11.89 2.05 -4.61
N LEU A 179 -12.99 2.62 -4.09
CA LEU A 179 -14.34 2.19 -4.47
C LEU A 179 -14.66 2.49 -5.95
N PRO A 180 -14.37 3.69 -6.50
CA PRO A 180 -14.64 3.97 -7.90
C PRO A 180 -13.89 3.05 -8.86
N TYR A 181 -12.62 2.73 -8.53
CA TYR A 181 -11.83 1.77 -9.29
C TYR A 181 -12.44 0.36 -9.26
N GLY A 182 -12.85 -0.13 -8.09
CA GLY A 182 -13.48 -1.44 -7.95
C GLY A 182 -14.79 -1.56 -8.71
N ILE A 183 -15.68 -0.57 -8.57
CA ILE A 183 -16.96 -0.52 -9.27
C ILE A 183 -16.75 -0.49 -10.78
N TYR A 184 -15.88 0.40 -11.26
CA TYR A 184 -15.59 0.54 -12.69
C TYR A 184 -15.04 -0.77 -13.29
N ARG A 185 -14.17 -1.47 -12.55
CA ARG A 185 -13.65 -2.77 -12.97
C ARG A 185 -14.71 -3.86 -13.07
N MET A 186 -15.79 -3.81 -12.27
CA MET A 186 -16.92 -4.74 -12.45
C MET A 186 -17.70 -4.42 -13.71
N PHE A 187 -18.00 -3.15 -13.94
CA PHE A 187 -18.72 -2.73 -15.13
C PHE A 187 -17.97 -3.08 -16.42
N SER A 188 -16.64 -2.92 -16.43
CA SER A 188 -15.84 -3.20 -17.61
C SER A 188 -15.79 -4.67 -18.01
N ILE A 189 -16.18 -5.61 -17.14
CA ILE A 189 -16.31 -7.03 -17.48
C ILE A 189 -17.51 -7.25 -18.42
N TYR A 190 -18.59 -6.50 -18.23
CA TYR A 190 -19.83 -6.64 -19.01
C TYR A 190 -19.78 -5.89 -20.33
N SER A 191 -18.92 -4.88 -20.45
CA SER A 191 -18.77 -4.10 -21.68
C SER A 191 -17.87 -4.83 -22.67
N SER A 192 -18.46 -5.44 -23.69
CA SER A 192 -17.73 -6.02 -24.83
C SER A 192 -17.22 -4.93 -25.77
N PHE A 193 -16.16 -4.22 -25.38
CA PHE A 193 -15.55 -3.19 -26.24
C PHE A 193 -14.86 -3.84 -27.43
N GLN A 194 -15.29 -3.50 -28.65
CA GLN A 194 -14.56 -3.83 -29.87
C GLN A 194 -13.25 -3.05 -29.92
N GLN A 195 -12.17 -3.72 -30.33
CA GLN A 195 -10.88 -3.05 -30.54
C GLN A 195 -11.03 -2.07 -31.71
N ASN A 196 -10.60 -0.82 -31.54
CA ASN A 196 -10.65 0.31 -32.49
C ASN A 196 -11.86 1.25 -32.39
N THR A 197 -12.74 1.11 -31.40
CA THR A 197 -13.80 2.11 -31.17
C THR A 197 -13.32 3.23 -30.24
N THR A 198 -13.93 4.41 -30.35
CA THR A 198 -13.74 5.55 -29.42
C THR A 198 -14.03 5.14 -27.97
N GLU A 199 -14.93 4.19 -27.75
CA GLU A 199 -15.26 3.63 -26.44
C GLU A 199 -14.06 2.97 -25.76
N TYR A 200 -13.25 2.23 -26.53
CA TYR A 200 -12.04 1.59 -25.99
C TYR A 200 -11.01 2.62 -25.50
N PHE A 201 -10.86 3.75 -26.21
CA PHE A 201 -9.98 4.83 -25.76
C PHE A 201 -10.49 5.50 -24.50
N THR A 202 -11.79 5.80 -24.43
CA THR A 202 -12.43 6.32 -23.21
C THR A 202 -12.23 5.36 -22.04
N PHE A 203 -12.38 4.06 -22.28
CA PHE A 203 -12.14 3.02 -21.29
C PHE A 203 -10.70 3.06 -20.73
N LEU A 204 -9.70 3.19 -21.60
CA LEU A 204 -8.30 3.29 -21.19
C LEU A 204 -8.02 4.55 -20.36
N ILE A 205 -8.58 5.70 -20.76
CA ILE A 205 -8.40 6.98 -20.06
C ILE A 205 -9.02 6.90 -18.66
N VAL A 206 -10.27 6.44 -18.54
CA VAL A 206 -10.94 6.30 -17.24
C VAL A 206 -10.19 5.30 -16.35
N THR A 207 -9.75 4.17 -16.90
CA THR A 207 -8.91 3.21 -16.17
C THR A 207 -7.63 3.85 -15.65
N ALA A 208 -6.95 4.67 -16.47
CA ALA A 208 -5.71 5.35 -16.09
C ALA A 208 -5.95 6.35 -14.95
N ILE A 209 -7.00 7.18 -15.06
CA ILE A 209 -7.39 8.13 -14.01
C ILE A 209 -7.68 7.39 -12.70
N LEU A 210 -8.55 6.38 -12.72
CA LEU A 210 -8.89 5.61 -11.52
C LEU A 210 -7.68 4.89 -10.91
N THR A 211 -6.74 4.45 -11.74
CA THR A 211 -5.47 3.88 -11.27
C THR A 211 -4.60 4.93 -10.58
N ILE A 212 -4.59 6.18 -11.05
CA ILE A 212 -3.91 7.29 -10.36
C ILE A 212 -4.54 7.54 -8.99
N PHE A 213 -5.88 7.55 -8.89
CA PHE A 213 -6.59 7.67 -7.60
C PHE A 213 -6.23 6.54 -6.65
N LEU A 214 -6.22 5.29 -7.14
CA LEU A 214 -5.83 4.13 -6.37
C LEU A 214 -4.38 4.24 -5.85
N ASN A 215 -3.45 4.69 -6.70
CA ASN A 215 -2.06 4.91 -6.30
C ASN A 215 -1.91 6.08 -5.32
N ALA A 216 -2.72 7.13 -5.49
CA ALA A 216 -2.75 8.28 -4.59
C ALA A 216 -3.16 7.86 -3.17
N ASN A 217 -4.03 6.86 -3.00
CA ASN A 217 -4.35 6.30 -1.67
C ASN A 217 -3.08 5.91 -0.89
N PHE A 218 -2.14 5.21 -1.53
CA PHE A 218 -0.91 4.76 -0.86
C PHE A 218 0.00 5.93 -0.48
N SER A 219 0.15 6.90 -1.38
CA SER A 219 0.97 8.09 -1.13
C SER A 219 0.34 9.00 -0.07
N LEU A 220 -0.94 9.30 -0.20
CA LEU A 220 -1.68 10.20 0.70
C LEU A 220 -1.84 9.63 2.11
N ALA A 221 -1.90 8.31 2.27
CA ALA A 221 -1.92 7.68 3.59
C ALA A 221 -0.72 8.08 4.46
N PHE A 222 0.48 8.22 3.86
CA PHE A 222 1.67 8.72 4.55
C PHE A 222 1.53 10.21 4.91
N TYR A 223 1.08 11.04 3.97
CA TYR A 223 0.89 12.47 4.22
C TYR A 223 -0.16 12.75 5.30
N ILE A 224 -1.29 12.04 5.30
CA ILE A 224 -2.31 12.15 6.35
C ILE A 224 -1.70 11.81 7.71
N HIS A 225 -0.89 10.75 7.79
CA HIS A 225 -0.18 10.43 9.04
C HIS A 225 0.71 11.57 9.53
N CYS A 226 1.49 12.15 8.63
CA CYS A 226 2.38 13.27 8.92
C CYS A 226 1.60 14.51 9.38
N LEU A 227 0.48 14.84 8.73
CA LEU A 227 -0.30 16.04 9.03
C LEU A 227 -1.11 15.89 10.32
N THR A 228 -1.76 14.74 10.53
CA THR A 228 -2.68 14.56 11.65
C THR A 228 -1.96 14.29 12.98
N SER A 229 -0.83 13.58 12.98
CA SER A 229 -0.14 13.22 14.23
C SER A 229 0.91 14.27 14.63
N THR A 230 0.59 15.08 15.64
CA THR A 230 1.56 16.02 16.27
C THR A 230 2.75 15.27 16.87
N LEU A 231 2.48 14.15 17.55
CA LEU A 231 3.49 13.31 18.17
C LEU A 231 4.45 12.71 17.14
N PHE A 232 3.93 12.27 15.99
CA PHE A 232 4.76 11.81 14.88
C PHE A 232 5.67 12.93 14.38
N ARG A 233 5.12 14.13 14.12
CA ARG A 233 5.91 15.29 13.69
C ARG A 233 7.02 15.63 14.68
N GLN A 234 6.70 15.72 15.97
CA GLN A 234 7.68 16.00 17.02
C GLN A 234 8.79 14.95 17.06
N THR A 235 8.44 13.67 16.98
CA THR A 235 9.41 12.56 16.99
C THR A 235 10.27 12.55 15.72
N PHE A 236 9.64 12.78 14.56
CA PHE A 236 10.30 12.85 13.26
C PHE A 236 11.31 14.00 13.20
N PHE A 237 10.89 15.22 13.55
CA PHE A 237 11.78 16.38 13.59
C PHE A 237 12.86 16.25 14.66
N SER A 238 12.55 15.67 15.82
CA SER A 238 13.56 15.37 16.85
C SER A 238 14.62 14.40 16.32
N THR A 239 14.20 13.33 15.62
CA THR A 239 15.10 12.35 15.01
C THR A 239 15.97 13.00 13.94
N ILE A 240 15.38 13.80 13.03
CA ILE A 240 16.13 14.56 12.02
C ILE A 240 17.12 15.53 12.66
N LYS A 241 16.69 16.31 13.65
CA LYS A 241 17.55 17.27 14.38
C LYS A 241 18.70 16.56 15.07
N ASN A 242 18.45 15.39 15.67
CA ASN A 242 19.48 14.56 16.30
C ASN A 242 20.45 13.99 15.27
N CYS A 243 19.98 13.53 14.11
CA CYS A 243 20.84 13.09 13.01
C CYS A 243 21.72 14.23 12.48
N ILE A 244 21.16 15.43 12.27
CA ILE A 244 21.92 16.62 11.84
C ILE A 244 22.95 17.02 12.90
N ARG A 245 22.57 17.03 14.18
CA ARG A 245 23.50 17.32 15.30
C ARG A 245 24.63 16.30 15.37
N ARG A 246 24.34 14.99 15.25
CA ARG A 246 25.36 13.93 15.19
C ARG A 246 26.30 14.10 14.00
N ARG A 247 25.76 14.42 12.81
CA ARG A 247 26.56 14.71 11.61
C ARG A 247 27.48 15.92 11.80
N ARG A 248 26.98 17.00 12.44
CA ARG A 248 27.79 18.19 12.77
C ARG A 248 28.89 17.87 13.79
N ARG A 249 28.62 17.07 14.82
CA ARG A 249 29.63 16.64 15.81
C ARG A 249 30.74 15.80 15.17
N ARG A 250 30.38 14.83 14.32
CA ARG A 250 31.36 14.02 13.57
C ARG A 250 32.25 14.87 12.66
N ARG A 251 31.67 15.86 11.96
CA ARG A 251 32.45 16.81 11.15
C ARG A 251 33.45 17.62 11.98
N ARG A 252 33.04 18.13 13.15
CA ARG A 252 33.95 18.86 14.06
C ARG A 252 35.09 17.98 14.58
N GLN A 253 34.82 16.72 14.91
CA GLN A 253 35.86 15.79 15.36
C GLN A 253 36.87 15.46 14.25
N ALA A 254 36.42 15.28 13.01
CA ALA A 254 37.31 15.04 11.87
C ALA A 254 38.24 16.24 11.57
N THR A 255 37.80 17.47 11.81
CA THR A 255 38.63 18.68 11.60
C THR A 255 39.66 18.90 12.72
N VAL A 256 39.44 18.37 13.93
CA VAL A 256 40.36 18.55 15.06
C VAL A 256 41.48 17.51 15.10
N GLN A 257 41.26 16.30 14.55
CA GLN A 257 42.29 15.25 14.54
C GLN A 257 43.56 15.53 13.71
N PRO A 258 43.59 16.25 12.58
CA PRO A 258 44.83 16.45 11.83
C PRO A 258 45.84 17.36 12.54
N VAL A 259 45.45 18.20 13.51
CA VAL A 259 46.39 19.13 14.16
C VAL A 259 47.18 18.46 15.30
N VAL A 260 46.59 17.48 15.99
CA VAL A 260 47.23 16.82 17.14
C VAL A 260 48.36 15.88 16.70
N TYR A 261 48.22 15.21 15.55
CA TYR A 261 49.31 14.36 15.02
C TYR A 261 50.50 15.18 14.50
N THR A 262 50.27 16.39 13.98
CA THR A 262 51.37 17.27 13.57
C THR A 262 52.15 17.81 14.77
N ILE A 263 51.47 18.21 15.85
CA ILE A 263 52.13 18.72 17.08
C ILE A 263 52.86 17.60 17.84
N ALA A 264 52.32 16.37 17.86
CA ALA A 264 53.00 15.23 18.46
C ALA A 264 54.28 14.83 17.71
N SER A 265 54.31 14.98 16.37
CA SER A 265 55.52 14.70 15.58
C SER A 265 56.64 15.73 15.73
N ILE A 266 56.30 16.99 16.04
CA ILE A 266 57.31 18.06 16.23
C ILE A 266 58.02 17.92 17.58
N ARG A 267 57.35 17.37 18.61
CA ARG A 267 57.93 17.18 19.94
C ARG A 267 58.92 16.02 20.08
N GLN A 268 59.10 15.20 19.04
CA GLN A 268 60.13 14.15 19.01
C GLN A 268 61.43 14.57 18.35
N PHE A 269 61.52 15.81 17.83
CA PHE A 269 62.70 16.36 17.15
C PHE A 269 63.36 17.54 17.89
N THR A 270 63.00 17.76 19.15
CA THR A 270 63.65 18.70 20.09
C THR A 270 63.99 17.96 21.37
#